data_AF-A0A9X4IMU7-F1
#
_entry.id   AF-A0A9X4IMU7-F1
#
_cell.length_a   1.000
_cell.length_b   1.000
_cell.length_c   1.000
_cell.angle_alpha   90.00
_cell.angle_beta   90.00
_cell.angle_gamma   90.00
#
_symmetry.space_group_name_H-M   'P 1'
#
loop_
_entity.id
_entity.type
_entity.pdbx_description
1 polymer ?
#
loop_
_entity_poly.entity_id
_entity_poly.type
_entity_poly.pdbx_seq_one_letter_code
_entity_poly.pdbx_strand_id
1 'polypeptide(L)'
;MKTKLIFIMLLYSICFFSQDMNEFSLVLQEGRYKEKTINRIANVINTKKYYFIGKYYIDRKNEGIINLKDLEVGLNRIVPKDTEGFLVLDLENKLYHDLKKDTTSTLFKKAEVAFIDMIKYVKKHRPKIKISVYGIPFTTYWDKVKTKKYYKIVSNLDFISPHLYIYYPNEQFKKEKNILYLKKNLSLFLDYKKKLGVEVYPFIWYKIHPSNKKYKGKILSSNEINDILKVIRNENYEACKVNGVLWWEPMLRKPFDIDGKLISTFIIN
;
A
#
# COMPACT_ATOMS: atom_id res chain seq x y z
N MET A 1 -40.57 -33.86 1.16
CA MET A 1 -39.66 -33.08 2.04
C MET A 1 -38.21 -33.04 1.54
N LYS A 2 -37.63 -34.14 1.02
CA LYS A 2 -36.23 -34.18 0.56
C LYS A 2 -35.89 -33.25 -0.62
N THR A 3 -36.84 -32.98 -1.52
CA THR A 3 -36.66 -32.09 -2.69
C THR A 3 -36.60 -30.60 -2.34
N LYS A 4 -37.25 -30.15 -1.24
CA LYS A 4 -37.17 -28.75 -0.80
C LYS A 4 -35.83 -28.41 -0.13
N LEU A 5 -35.16 -29.39 0.49
CA LEU A 5 -33.87 -29.19 1.15
C LEU A 5 -32.72 -29.00 0.13
N ILE A 6 -32.78 -29.73 -0.99
CA ILE A 6 -31.79 -29.63 -2.08
C ILE A 6 -31.86 -28.24 -2.75
N PHE A 7 -33.06 -27.69 -2.92
CA PHE A 7 -33.24 -26.37 -3.53
C PHE A 7 -32.70 -25.22 -2.65
N ILE A 8 -32.78 -25.35 -1.32
CA ILE A 8 -32.22 -24.38 -0.36
C ILE A 8 -30.68 -24.44 -0.35
N MET A 9 -30.07 -25.63 -0.46
CA MET A 9 -28.60 -25.74 -0.56
C MET A 9 -28.05 -25.21 -1.90
N LEU A 10 -28.82 -25.33 -2.99
CA LEU A 10 -28.47 -24.75 -4.30
C LEU A 10 -28.58 -23.21 -4.30
N LEU A 11 -29.58 -22.65 -3.63
CA LEU A 11 -29.69 -21.19 -3.46
C LEU A 11 -28.57 -20.62 -2.56
N TYR A 12 -28.14 -21.36 -1.53
CA TYR A 12 -26.99 -20.96 -0.71
C TYR A 12 -25.69 -20.98 -1.51
N SER A 13 -25.48 -21.96 -2.39
CA SER A 13 -24.24 -22.06 -3.18
C SER A 13 -24.14 -20.98 -4.27
N ILE A 14 -25.26 -20.53 -4.86
CA ILE A 14 -25.26 -19.44 -5.85
C ILE A 14 -24.93 -18.08 -5.22
N CYS A 15 -25.30 -17.84 -3.95
CA CYS A 15 -24.95 -16.61 -3.24
C CYS A 15 -23.46 -16.48 -2.88
N PHE A 16 -22.72 -17.59 -2.77
CA PHE A 16 -21.28 -17.55 -2.45
C PHE A 16 -20.39 -17.23 -3.66
N PHE A 17 -20.85 -17.46 -4.89
CA PHE A 17 -20.03 -17.21 -6.09
C PHE A 17 -20.14 -15.78 -6.65
N SER A 18 -21.04 -14.94 -6.12
CA SER A 18 -21.23 -13.56 -6.58
C SER A 18 -20.33 -12.53 -5.89
N GLN A 19 -19.50 -12.90 -4.91
CA GLN A 19 -18.74 -11.94 -4.08
C GLN A 19 -17.30 -11.65 -4.53
N ASP A 20 -16.74 -12.41 -5.48
CA ASP A 20 -15.29 -12.37 -5.75
C ASP A 20 -14.82 -11.17 -6.61
N MET A 21 -15.72 -10.44 -7.26
CA MET A 21 -15.34 -9.28 -8.10
C MET A 21 -15.05 -8.00 -7.28
N ASN A 22 -15.32 -8.00 -5.95
CA ASN A 22 -15.19 -6.80 -5.10
C ASN A 22 -13.99 -6.81 -4.14
N GLU A 23 -13.19 -7.88 -4.04
CA GLU A 23 -12.18 -8.00 -2.96
C GLU A 23 -10.90 -7.19 -3.22
N PHE A 24 -10.42 -7.13 -4.46
CA PHE A 24 -9.16 -6.46 -4.80
C PHE A 24 -9.41 -5.07 -5.38
N SER A 25 -8.77 -4.04 -4.80
CA SER A 25 -8.96 -2.65 -5.23
C SER A 25 -7.67 -1.96 -5.67
N LEU A 26 -7.81 -1.04 -6.62
CA LEU A 26 -6.76 -0.12 -7.02
C LEU A 26 -6.98 1.21 -6.31
N VAL A 27 -6.00 1.65 -5.52
CA VAL A 27 -6.09 2.89 -4.76
C VAL A 27 -5.19 3.95 -5.41
N LEU A 28 -5.81 5.01 -5.92
CA LEU A 28 -5.16 6.09 -6.68
C LEU A 28 -5.01 7.36 -5.82
N GLN A 29 -3.96 8.14 -6.06
CA GLN A 29 -3.76 9.39 -5.33
C GLN A 29 -4.81 10.42 -5.74
N GLU A 30 -5.41 11.10 -4.76
CA GLU A 30 -6.40 12.16 -5.02
C GLU A 30 -5.79 13.33 -5.80
N GLY A 31 -6.56 13.85 -6.77
CA GLY A 31 -6.15 14.98 -7.61
C GLY A 31 -5.05 14.67 -8.62
N ARG A 32 -4.64 13.40 -8.73
CA ARG A 32 -3.53 12.99 -9.58
C ARG A 32 -3.92 12.75 -11.03
N TYR A 33 -5.14 12.26 -11.26
CA TYR A 33 -5.64 11.84 -12.56
C TYR A 33 -6.86 12.66 -12.96
N LYS A 34 -7.06 12.82 -14.27
CA LYS A 34 -8.28 13.44 -14.79
C LYS A 34 -9.47 12.52 -14.54
N GLU A 35 -10.64 13.10 -14.33
CA GLU A 35 -11.88 12.36 -14.09
C GLU A 35 -12.17 11.30 -15.17
N LYS A 36 -11.96 11.63 -16.45
CA LYS A 36 -12.11 10.69 -17.56
C LYS A 36 -11.22 9.43 -17.40
N THR A 37 -9.97 9.59 -16.96
CA THR A 37 -9.05 8.48 -16.69
C THR A 37 -9.56 7.64 -15.51
N ILE A 38 -9.97 8.29 -14.42
CA ILE A 38 -10.50 7.61 -13.24
C ILE A 38 -11.74 6.79 -13.61
N ASN A 39 -12.68 7.36 -14.37
CA ASN A 39 -13.90 6.67 -14.79
C ASN A 39 -13.59 5.46 -15.70
N ARG A 40 -12.62 5.59 -16.61
CA ARG A 40 -12.16 4.46 -17.44
C ARG A 40 -11.59 3.32 -16.61
N ILE A 41 -10.79 3.63 -15.59
CA ILE A 41 -10.19 2.64 -14.68
C ILE A 41 -11.27 2.02 -13.79
N ALA A 42 -12.18 2.83 -13.24
CA ALA A 42 -13.26 2.38 -12.37
C ALA A 42 -14.25 1.42 -13.06
N ASN A 43 -14.38 1.50 -14.39
CA ASN A 43 -15.17 0.55 -15.18
C ASN A 43 -14.53 -0.84 -15.30
N VAL A 44 -13.25 -0.99 -14.93
CA VAL A 44 -12.48 -2.24 -15.04
C VAL A 44 -12.16 -2.82 -13.67
N ILE A 45 -11.89 -1.98 -12.68
CA ILE A 45 -11.46 -2.41 -11.35
C ILE A 45 -12.03 -1.50 -10.27
N ASN A 46 -12.37 -2.10 -9.12
CA ASN A 46 -12.77 -1.37 -7.92
C ASN A 46 -11.69 -0.33 -7.57
N THR A 47 -12.05 0.95 -7.74
CA THR A 47 -11.12 2.07 -7.60
C THR A 47 -11.46 2.87 -6.35
N LYS A 48 -10.44 3.13 -5.55
CA LYS A 48 -10.50 3.96 -4.34
C LYS A 48 -9.50 5.11 -4.46
N LYS A 49 -9.61 6.10 -3.58
CA LYS A 49 -8.67 7.21 -3.52
C LYS A 49 -7.91 7.27 -2.20
N TYR A 50 -6.68 7.77 -2.26
CA TYR A 50 -5.89 8.11 -1.09
C TYR A 50 -5.37 9.55 -1.14
N TYR A 51 -5.31 10.17 0.04
CA TYR A 51 -4.63 11.43 0.28
C TYR A 51 -3.19 11.16 0.71
N PHE A 52 -2.29 12.07 0.36
CA PHE A 52 -0.87 11.91 0.61
C PHE A 52 -0.31 13.14 1.32
N ILE A 53 0.21 12.95 2.53
CA ILE A 53 0.90 14.00 3.30
C ILE A 53 2.36 13.60 3.38
N GLY A 54 3.20 14.27 2.59
CA GLY A 54 4.64 14.06 2.60
C GLY A 54 5.36 14.89 3.66
N LYS A 55 6.66 14.59 3.82
CA LYS A 55 7.60 15.23 4.76
C LYS A 55 7.47 16.74 4.91
N TYR A 56 7.21 17.47 3.83
CA TYR A 56 7.06 18.93 3.88
C TYR A 56 6.02 19.41 4.91
N TYR A 57 4.96 18.61 5.15
CA TYR A 57 3.91 18.89 6.11
C TYR A 57 4.08 18.13 7.43
N ILE A 58 5.26 17.59 7.74
CA ILE A 58 5.47 16.82 8.97
C ILE A 58 6.80 17.19 9.62
N ASP A 59 7.83 17.38 8.81
CA ASP A 59 9.19 17.74 9.20
C ASP A 59 9.73 18.76 8.19
N ARG A 60 9.05 19.92 8.12
CA ARG A 60 9.29 20.94 7.08
C ARG A 60 10.73 21.42 7.06
N LYS A 61 11.34 21.53 8.24
CA LYS A 61 12.71 22.00 8.44
C LYS A 61 13.76 20.89 8.37
N ASN A 62 13.34 19.64 8.16
CA ASN A 62 14.24 18.48 8.15
C ASN A 62 15.07 18.34 9.44
N GLU A 63 14.44 18.60 10.58
CA GLU A 63 15.05 18.51 11.91
C GLU A 63 15.04 17.05 12.43
N GLY A 64 14.41 16.13 11.69
CA GLY A 64 14.32 14.73 12.07
C GLY A 64 13.28 14.52 13.18
N ILE A 65 12.24 15.35 13.22
CA ILE A 65 11.16 15.31 14.21
C ILE A 65 9.80 15.13 13.53
N ILE A 66 8.74 14.93 14.33
CA ILE A 66 7.36 15.04 13.88
C ILE A 66 6.80 16.34 14.48
N ASN A 67 6.58 17.33 13.63
CA ASN A 67 5.99 18.61 14.00
C ASN A 67 4.48 18.57 13.78
N LEU A 68 3.72 18.45 14.87
CA LEU A 68 2.25 18.36 14.80
C LEU A 68 1.59 19.64 14.26
N LYS A 69 2.23 20.81 14.38
CA LYS A 69 1.72 22.05 13.78
C LYS A 69 1.84 22.04 12.27
N ASP A 70 2.97 21.57 11.74
CA ASP A 70 3.13 21.41 10.29
C ASP A 70 2.15 20.35 9.74
N LEU A 71 1.93 19.27 10.51
CA LEU A 71 0.95 18.23 10.18
C LEU A 71 -0.48 18.77 10.17
N GLU A 72 -0.85 19.60 11.13
CA GLU A 72 -2.16 20.25 11.16
C GLU A 72 -2.41 21.08 9.90
N VAL A 73 -1.41 21.85 9.47
CA VAL A 73 -1.47 22.62 8.22
C VAL A 73 -1.67 21.68 7.02
N GLY A 74 -0.92 20.58 6.96
CA GLY A 74 -1.06 19.57 5.91
C GLY A 74 -2.46 18.94 5.88
N LEU A 75 -2.96 18.52 7.05
CA LEU A 75 -4.30 17.95 7.19
C LEU A 75 -5.37 18.93 6.73
N ASN A 76 -5.32 20.19 7.16
CA ASN A 76 -6.34 21.18 6.79
C ASN A 76 -6.29 21.54 5.30
N ARG A 77 -5.12 21.46 4.67
CA ARG A 77 -4.95 21.76 3.24
C ARG A 77 -5.30 20.60 2.33
N ILE A 78 -4.93 19.37 2.69
CA ILE A 78 -4.99 18.20 1.80
C ILE A 78 -6.19 17.31 2.11
N VAL A 79 -6.61 17.24 3.37
CA VAL A 79 -7.64 16.30 3.83
C VAL A 79 -8.79 17.10 4.45
N PRO A 80 -9.87 17.38 3.69
CA PRO A 80 -11.02 18.08 4.23
C PRO A 80 -11.58 17.41 5.49
N LYS A 81 -12.19 18.19 6.37
CA LYS A 81 -12.90 17.62 7.54
C LYS A 81 -13.95 16.62 7.07
N ASP A 82 -14.17 15.57 7.88
CA ASP A 82 -15.15 14.51 7.62
C ASP A 82 -14.95 13.67 6.35
N THR A 83 -13.78 13.78 5.71
CA THR A 83 -13.42 12.96 4.56
C THR A 83 -13.25 11.49 4.95
N GLU A 84 -13.93 10.62 4.22
CA GLU A 84 -13.69 9.17 4.21
C GLU A 84 -12.66 8.79 3.16
N GLY A 85 -12.05 7.61 3.31
CA GLY A 85 -11.08 7.05 2.38
C GLY A 85 -9.74 6.79 3.06
N PHE A 86 -8.66 6.87 2.29
CA PHE A 86 -7.32 6.48 2.71
C PHE A 86 -6.42 7.71 2.87
N LEU A 87 -5.59 7.72 3.89
CA LEU A 87 -4.52 8.69 4.08
C LEU A 87 -3.20 7.96 4.29
N VAL A 88 -2.20 8.33 3.51
CA VAL A 88 -0.83 7.86 3.68
C VAL A 88 0.03 9.04 4.15
N LEU A 89 0.66 8.86 5.30
CA LEU A 89 1.70 9.75 5.81
C LEU A 89 3.06 9.26 5.32
N ASP A 90 3.80 10.10 4.62
CA ASP A 90 5.15 9.80 4.14
C ASP A 90 6.19 10.69 4.83
N LEU A 91 6.91 10.09 5.78
CA LEU A 91 7.96 10.73 6.55
C LEU A 91 9.22 9.88 6.51
N GLU A 92 10.02 9.98 5.46
CA GLU A 92 11.34 9.31 5.37
C GLU A 92 12.45 10.15 6.03
N ASN A 93 12.28 10.56 7.29
CA ASN A 93 13.27 11.34 8.05
C ASN A 93 14.11 10.49 9.02
N LYS A 94 14.85 11.14 9.94
CA LYS A 94 15.68 10.45 10.94
C LYS A 94 14.88 9.41 11.76
N LEU A 95 13.69 9.75 12.25
CA LEU A 95 12.87 8.84 13.06
C LEU A 95 12.49 7.59 12.26
N TYR A 96 12.18 7.74 10.97
CA TYR A 96 11.89 6.62 10.09
C TYR A 96 13.09 5.68 9.90
N HIS A 97 14.30 6.23 9.82
CA HIS A 97 15.52 5.43 9.83
C HIS A 97 15.75 4.77 11.20
N ASP A 98 15.42 5.44 12.28
CA ASP A 98 15.53 4.89 13.64
C ASP A 98 14.58 3.70 13.86
N LEU A 99 13.42 3.66 13.19
CA LEU A 99 12.54 2.49 13.17
C LEU A 99 13.21 1.24 12.55
N LYS A 100 14.26 1.39 11.74
CA LYS A 100 14.99 0.26 11.16
C LYS A 100 16.00 -0.36 12.14
N LYS A 101 16.33 0.34 13.24
CA LYS A 101 17.23 -0.14 14.30
C LYS A 101 16.62 -1.28 15.13
N ASP A 102 17.40 -1.82 16.07
CA ASP A 102 16.95 -2.88 16.97
C ASP A 102 15.82 -2.41 17.89
N THR A 103 14.85 -3.28 18.18
CA THR A 103 13.67 -2.94 18.99
C THR A 103 13.99 -2.59 20.44
N THR A 104 15.13 -3.08 20.95
CA THR A 104 15.60 -2.76 22.30
C THR A 104 16.23 -1.36 22.38
N SER A 105 16.68 -0.82 21.25
CA SER A 105 17.40 0.45 21.21
C SER A 105 16.53 1.65 21.60
N THR A 106 17.13 2.61 22.30
CA THR A 106 16.47 3.87 22.69
C THR A 106 16.00 4.66 21.47
N LEU A 107 16.75 4.60 20.36
CA LEU A 107 16.38 5.25 19.10
C LEU A 107 15.09 4.67 18.50
N PHE A 108 14.99 3.34 18.42
CA PHE A 108 13.78 2.67 17.95
C PHE A 108 12.58 3.02 18.83
N LYS A 109 12.70 2.91 20.15
CA LYS A 109 11.60 3.18 21.09
C LYS A 109 11.10 4.62 20.99
N LYS A 110 12.02 5.60 20.87
CA LYS A 110 11.67 7.01 20.67
C LYS A 110 10.93 7.22 19.34
N ALA A 111 11.42 6.64 18.26
CA ALA A 111 10.77 6.71 16.96
C ALA A 111 9.39 6.05 16.97
N GLU A 112 9.27 4.86 17.55
CA GLU A 112 8.01 4.13 17.67
C GLU A 112 6.93 4.96 18.39
N VAL A 113 7.28 5.58 19.52
CA VAL A 113 6.36 6.47 20.25
C VAL A 113 5.96 7.67 19.38
N ALA A 114 6.92 8.34 18.75
CA ALA A 114 6.65 9.51 17.92
C ALA A 114 5.71 9.20 16.74
N PHE A 115 5.91 8.07 16.05
CA PHE A 115 5.00 7.63 14.98
C PHE A 115 3.60 7.28 15.51
N ILE A 116 3.49 6.61 16.67
CA ILE A 116 2.19 6.31 17.29
C ILE A 116 1.45 7.61 17.66
N ASP A 117 2.14 8.59 18.22
CA ASP A 117 1.55 9.88 18.60
C ASP A 117 1.07 10.65 17.35
N MET A 118 1.83 10.61 16.25
CA MET A 118 1.41 11.16 14.97
C MET A 118 0.12 10.49 14.46
N ILE A 119 0.05 9.17 14.50
CA ILE A 119 -1.13 8.39 14.05
C ILE A 119 -2.35 8.76 14.90
N LYS A 120 -2.20 8.79 16.23
CA LYS A 120 -3.27 9.19 17.15
C LYS A 120 -3.73 10.63 16.91
N TYR A 121 -2.78 11.55 16.67
CA TYR A 121 -3.10 12.93 16.35
C TYR A 121 -3.98 13.02 15.10
N VAL A 122 -3.62 12.32 14.01
CA VAL A 122 -4.44 12.32 12.80
C VAL A 122 -5.82 11.70 13.06
N LYS A 123 -5.90 10.54 13.72
CA LYS A 123 -7.19 9.89 14.04
C LYS A 123 -8.11 10.79 14.86
N LYS A 124 -7.56 11.56 15.80
CA LYS A 124 -8.33 12.55 16.58
C LYS A 124 -8.92 13.65 15.69
N HIS A 125 -8.17 14.13 14.69
CA HIS A 125 -8.59 15.27 13.87
C HIS A 125 -9.31 14.88 12.58
N ARG A 126 -9.21 13.62 12.14
CA ARG A 126 -9.85 13.04 10.95
C ARG A 126 -10.37 11.62 11.27
N PRO A 127 -11.38 11.47 12.14
CA PRO A 127 -11.81 10.16 12.64
C PRO A 127 -12.41 9.24 11.55
N LYS A 128 -12.86 9.81 10.42
CA LYS A 128 -13.45 9.05 9.30
C LYS A 128 -12.42 8.56 8.27
N ILE A 129 -11.18 9.05 8.32
CA ILE A 129 -10.16 8.64 7.36
C ILE A 129 -9.40 7.42 7.88
N LYS A 130 -9.24 6.40 7.03
CA LYS A 130 -8.34 5.28 7.31
C LYS A 130 -6.91 5.77 7.12
N ILE A 131 -6.03 5.52 8.08
CA ILE A 131 -4.64 5.99 8.04
C ILE A 131 -3.62 4.85 7.93
N SER A 132 -2.57 5.12 7.15
CA SER A 132 -1.33 4.34 7.09
C SER A 132 -0.10 5.24 7.10
N VAL A 133 1.06 4.64 7.35
CA VAL A 133 2.37 5.28 7.21
C VAL A 133 3.12 4.55 6.10
N TYR A 134 3.60 5.32 5.12
CA TYR A 134 4.28 4.81 3.94
C TYR A 134 5.44 3.87 4.34
N GLY A 135 5.48 2.71 3.67
CA GLY A 135 6.58 1.77 3.82
C GLY A 135 6.56 0.94 5.11
N ILE A 136 5.61 1.14 6.04
CA ILE A 136 5.50 0.34 7.26
C ILE A 136 4.44 -0.77 7.09
N PRO A 137 4.76 -2.05 7.39
CA PRO A 137 6.07 -2.57 7.81
C PRO A 137 7.11 -2.57 6.67
N PHE A 138 8.40 -2.40 7.00
CA PHE A 138 9.44 -2.30 5.96
C PHE A 138 9.63 -3.60 5.18
N THR A 139 9.77 -3.43 3.87
CA THR A 139 10.15 -4.46 2.91
C THR A 139 11.60 -4.86 3.08
N THR A 140 11.88 -6.15 2.97
CA THR A 140 13.23 -6.70 3.02
C THR A 140 13.56 -7.36 1.68
N TYR A 141 14.55 -6.84 0.97
CA TYR A 141 15.03 -7.45 -0.28
C TYR A 141 16.09 -8.52 -0.01
N TRP A 142 17.06 -8.21 0.85
CA TRP A 142 18.22 -9.08 1.15
C TRP A 142 18.21 -9.67 2.56
N ASP A 143 17.47 -9.04 3.47
CA ASP A 143 17.51 -9.38 4.89
C ASP A 143 16.55 -10.51 5.27
N LYS A 144 16.80 -11.13 6.42
CA LYS A 144 15.86 -12.05 7.04
C LYS A 144 14.59 -11.30 7.43
N VAL A 145 13.45 -11.91 7.12
CA VAL A 145 12.11 -11.46 7.48
C VAL A 145 12.00 -11.34 9.01
N LYS A 146 11.77 -10.14 9.53
CA LYS A 146 11.54 -9.90 10.97
C LYS A 146 10.04 -9.77 11.23
N THR A 147 9.38 -10.90 11.49
CA THR A 147 7.99 -10.92 11.97
C THR A 147 7.92 -10.20 13.33
N LYS A 148 6.79 -9.57 13.66
CA LYS A 148 6.50 -8.89 14.95
C LYS A 148 7.13 -7.52 15.22
N LYS A 149 8.22 -7.15 14.55
CA LYS A 149 8.95 -5.91 14.88
C LYS A 149 8.08 -4.64 14.94
N TYR A 150 7.08 -4.53 14.05
CA TYR A 150 6.26 -3.33 13.93
C TYR A 150 4.84 -3.51 14.49
N TYR A 151 4.54 -4.57 15.26
CA TYR A 151 3.17 -4.86 15.73
C TYR A 151 2.54 -3.68 16.48
N LYS A 152 3.30 -2.99 17.33
CA LYS A 152 2.77 -1.86 18.11
C LYS A 152 2.44 -0.63 17.26
N ILE A 153 3.21 -0.36 16.21
CA ILE A 153 2.86 0.72 15.26
C ILE A 153 1.66 0.27 14.42
N VAL A 154 1.73 -0.95 13.86
CA VAL A 154 0.69 -1.48 12.96
C VAL A 154 -0.66 -1.61 13.65
N SER A 155 -0.72 -1.96 14.94
CA SER A 155 -1.98 -2.02 15.69
C SER A 155 -2.67 -0.66 15.87
N ASN A 156 -1.97 0.45 15.58
CA ASN A 156 -2.56 1.79 15.58
C ASN A 156 -2.99 2.23 14.17
N LEU A 157 -2.64 1.51 13.11
CA LEU A 157 -3.01 1.81 11.73
C LEU A 157 -4.33 1.16 11.34
N ASP A 158 -5.05 1.76 10.39
CA ASP A 158 -6.27 1.16 9.83
C ASP A 158 -5.93 0.23 8.64
N PHE A 159 -4.81 0.50 7.98
CA PHE A 159 -4.23 -0.35 6.94
C PHE A 159 -2.72 -0.20 6.89
N ILE A 160 -2.02 -1.18 6.32
CA ILE A 160 -0.58 -1.11 6.08
C ILE A 160 -0.29 -0.85 4.60
N SER A 161 0.75 -0.05 4.35
CA SER A 161 1.15 0.38 3.01
C SER A 161 2.65 0.18 2.76
N PRO A 162 3.17 -1.06 2.87
CA PRO A 162 4.56 -1.37 2.54
C PRO A 162 4.81 -1.12 1.05
N HIS A 163 6.05 -0.88 0.61
CA HIS A 163 6.35 -0.80 -0.82
C HIS A 163 6.79 -2.15 -1.39
N LEU A 164 6.34 -2.49 -2.59
CA LEU A 164 6.83 -3.66 -3.35
C LEU A 164 7.43 -3.22 -4.68
N TYR A 165 8.25 -2.17 -4.63
CA TYR A 165 8.96 -1.66 -5.80
C TYR A 165 9.97 -2.68 -6.32
N ILE A 166 10.13 -2.73 -7.64
CA ILE A 166 11.09 -3.61 -8.30
C ILE A 166 12.43 -2.92 -8.41
N TYR A 167 13.44 -3.55 -7.82
CA TYR A 167 14.81 -3.03 -7.80
C TYR A 167 15.60 -3.41 -9.04
N TYR A 168 15.26 -4.52 -9.70
CA TYR A 168 16.01 -5.05 -10.84
C TYR A 168 15.03 -5.59 -11.88
N PRO A 169 15.14 -5.20 -13.16
CA PRO A 169 14.27 -5.75 -14.21
C PRO A 169 14.59 -7.23 -14.43
N ASN A 170 13.66 -7.97 -15.05
CA ASN A 170 13.80 -9.40 -15.30
C ASN A 170 15.03 -9.73 -16.15
N GLU A 171 15.43 -8.82 -17.06
CA GLU A 171 16.65 -8.93 -17.85
C GLU A 171 17.93 -8.95 -16.99
N GLN A 172 17.89 -8.32 -15.81
CA GLN A 172 19.04 -8.25 -14.90
C GLN A 172 18.94 -9.32 -13.80
N PHE A 173 17.76 -9.47 -13.21
CA PHE A 173 17.45 -10.44 -12.17
C PHE A 173 16.28 -11.27 -12.67
N LYS A 174 16.57 -12.50 -13.13
CA LYS A 174 15.57 -13.45 -13.66
C LYS A 174 14.23 -13.34 -12.94
N LYS A 175 13.13 -13.45 -13.69
CA LYS A 175 11.74 -13.30 -13.23
C LYS A 175 11.46 -14.00 -11.89
N GLU A 176 11.98 -15.20 -11.70
CA GLU A 176 11.78 -16.03 -10.51
C GLU A 176 12.29 -15.35 -9.23
N LYS A 177 13.37 -14.55 -9.32
CA LYS A 177 13.91 -13.79 -8.18
C LYS A 177 12.98 -12.67 -7.76
N ASN A 178 12.40 -11.94 -8.72
CA ASN A 178 11.41 -10.91 -8.44
C ASN A 178 10.13 -11.51 -7.84
N ILE A 179 9.66 -12.64 -8.37
CA ILE A 179 8.52 -13.37 -7.79
C ILE A 179 8.81 -13.81 -6.36
N LEU A 180 9.98 -14.41 -6.10
CA LEU A 180 10.36 -14.84 -4.76
C LEU A 180 10.43 -13.66 -3.77
N TYR A 181 10.98 -12.53 -4.21
CA TYR A 181 11.01 -11.29 -3.43
C TYR A 181 9.58 -10.82 -3.05
N LEU A 182 8.66 -10.80 -4.02
CA LEU A 182 7.27 -10.42 -3.78
C LEU A 182 6.61 -11.36 -2.79
N LYS A 183 6.67 -12.68 -3.01
CA LYS A 183 6.03 -13.69 -2.15
C LYS A 183 6.52 -13.64 -0.70
N LYS A 184 7.85 -13.52 -0.50
CA LYS A 184 8.43 -13.42 0.85
C LYS A 184 7.91 -12.21 1.62
N ASN A 185 7.84 -11.05 0.97
CA ASN A 185 7.36 -9.83 1.61
C ASN A 185 5.84 -9.86 1.80
N LEU A 186 5.07 -10.35 0.82
CA LEU A 186 3.62 -10.50 0.93
C LEU A 186 3.24 -11.45 2.07
N SER A 187 3.90 -12.60 2.20
CA SER A 187 3.68 -13.53 3.32
C SER A 187 3.89 -12.83 4.68
N LEU A 188 4.94 -12.00 4.80
CA LEU A 188 5.16 -11.19 6.01
C LEU A 188 3.99 -10.23 6.25
N PHE A 189 3.55 -9.48 5.23
CA PHE A 189 2.48 -8.49 5.39
C PHE A 189 1.14 -9.13 5.71
N LEU A 190 0.87 -10.31 5.14
CA LEU A 190 -0.33 -11.08 5.41
C LEU A 190 -0.32 -11.71 6.82
N ASP A 191 0.85 -11.99 7.41
CA ASP A 191 0.93 -12.30 8.86
C ASP A 191 0.44 -11.13 9.71
N TYR A 192 0.82 -9.87 9.39
CA TYR A 192 0.26 -8.70 10.12
C TYR A 192 -1.26 -8.63 9.98
N LYS A 193 -1.81 -8.85 8.78
CA LYS A 193 -3.27 -8.92 8.57
C LYS A 193 -3.91 -10.01 9.42
N LYS A 194 -3.36 -11.22 9.40
CA LYS A 194 -3.90 -12.34 10.18
C LYS A 194 -3.88 -12.04 11.68
N LYS A 195 -2.80 -11.45 12.18
CA LYS A 195 -2.60 -11.24 13.62
C LYS A 195 -3.32 -10.01 14.17
N LEU A 196 -3.46 -8.96 13.37
CA LEU A 196 -3.93 -7.65 13.82
C LEU A 196 -5.22 -7.19 13.12
N GLY A 197 -5.73 -7.93 12.15
CA GLY A 197 -6.94 -7.58 11.39
C GLY A 197 -6.77 -6.38 10.45
N VAL A 198 -5.54 -5.92 10.21
CA VAL A 198 -5.26 -4.76 9.35
C VAL A 198 -5.41 -5.09 7.87
N GLU A 199 -5.94 -4.15 7.08
CA GLU A 199 -5.97 -4.28 5.62
C GLU A 199 -4.56 -4.07 5.03
N VAL A 200 -4.26 -4.72 3.89
CA VAL A 200 -2.94 -4.67 3.24
C VAL A 200 -3.06 -4.12 1.83
N TYR A 201 -2.42 -2.96 1.59
CA TYR A 201 -2.35 -2.30 0.28
C TYR A 201 -0.89 -1.93 -0.02
N PRO A 202 -0.07 -2.84 -0.58
CA PRO A 202 1.29 -2.48 -0.91
C PRO A 202 1.32 -1.39 -1.99
N PHE A 203 2.29 -0.48 -1.87
CA PHE A 203 2.65 0.46 -2.92
C PHE A 203 3.35 -0.24 -4.06
N ILE A 204 2.85 -0.02 -5.28
CA ILE A 204 3.42 -0.52 -6.53
C ILE A 204 3.84 0.65 -7.39
N TRP A 205 4.96 0.48 -8.08
CA TRP A 205 5.50 1.47 -8.99
C TRP A 205 5.88 0.82 -10.32
N TYR A 206 5.51 1.46 -11.42
CA TYR A 206 5.77 0.97 -12.78
C TYR A 206 7.22 1.20 -13.25
N LYS A 207 8.09 1.74 -12.40
CA LYS A 207 9.49 2.02 -12.73
C LYS A 207 10.43 1.19 -11.87
N ILE A 208 11.59 0.90 -12.43
CA ILE A 208 12.71 0.33 -11.68
C ILE A 208 13.20 1.33 -10.64
N HIS A 209 13.41 0.84 -9.42
CA HIS A 209 13.81 1.63 -8.27
C HIS A 209 15.09 2.45 -8.53
N PRO A 210 15.17 3.72 -8.07
CA PRO A 210 16.31 4.60 -8.29
C PRO A 210 17.67 4.09 -7.78
N SER A 211 17.67 3.15 -6.84
CA SER A 211 18.92 2.54 -6.35
C SER A 211 19.60 1.62 -7.39
N ASN A 212 18.90 1.23 -8.46
CA ASN A 212 19.51 0.46 -9.54
C ASN A 212 20.43 1.35 -10.39
N LYS A 213 21.72 1.06 -10.42
CA LYS A 213 22.70 1.88 -11.14
C LYS A 213 22.49 1.93 -12.65
N LYS A 214 21.97 0.86 -13.27
CA LYS A 214 21.88 0.69 -14.74
C LYS A 214 20.48 0.99 -15.29
N TYR A 215 19.44 0.64 -14.56
CA TYR A 215 18.05 0.69 -15.03
C TYR A 215 17.16 1.66 -14.25
N LYS A 216 17.69 2.43 -13.28
CA LYS A 216 16.91 3.40 -12.48
C LYS A 216 15.93 4.22 -13.32
N GLY A 217 14.67 4.24 -12.91
CA GLY A 217 13.62 5.04 -13.54
C GLY A 217 13.11 4.51 -14.87
N LYS A 218 13.70 3.44 -15.44
CA LYS A 218 13.13 2.77 -16.61
C LYS A 218 11.78 2.17 -16.26
N ILE A 219 10.86 2.25 -17.22
CA ILE A 219 9.52 1.69 -17.10
C ILE A 219 9.61 0.18 -17.29
N LEU A 220 8.97 -0.58 -16.39
CA LEU A 220 8.81 -2.03 -16.52
C LEU A 220 8.02 -2.35 -17.80
N SER A 221 8.33 -3.48 -18.44
CA SER A 221 7.50 -3.97 -19.54
C SER A 221 6.09 -4.31 -19.06
N SER A 222 5.09 -4.28 -19.95
CA SER A 222 3.71 -4.64 -19.58
C SER A 222 3.63 -6.06 -19.00
N ASN A 223 4.40 -7.01 -19.56
CA ASN A 223 4.47 -8.38 -19.05
C ASN A 223 5.02 -8.43 -17.61
N GLU A 224 6.06 -7.65 -17.30
CA GLU A 224 6.60 -7.57 -15.94
C GLU A 224 5.57 -7.00 -14.95
N ILE A 225 4.88 -5.91 -15.32
CA ILE A 225 3.84 -5.31 -14.46
C ILE A 225 2.70 -6.31 -14.23
N ASN A 226 2.24 -7.00 -15.29
CA ASN A 226 1.19 -8.01 -15.21
C ASN A 226 1.60 -9.17 -14.29
N ASP A 227 2.83 -9.67 -14.42
CA ASP A 227 3.36 -10.72 -13.55
C ASP A 227 3.38 -10.30 -12.08
N ILE A 228 3.82 -9.06 -11.79
CA ILE A 228 3.87 -8.50 -10.44
C ILE A 228 2.47 -8.43 -9.83
N LEU A 229 1.50 -7.84 -10.54
CA LEU A 229 0.14 -7.71 -10.03
C LEU A 229 -0.56 -9.05 -9.89
N LYS A 230 -0.31 -10.01 -10.80
CA LYS A 230 -0.84 -11.37 -10.69
C LYS A 230 -0.30 -12.08 -9.43
N VAL A 231 0.99 -11.94 -9.14
CA VAL A 231 1.56 -12.48 -7.90
C VAL A 231 0.93 -11.82 -6.68
N ILE A 232 0.81 -10.49 -6.66
CA ILE A 232 0.22 -9.77 -5.52
C ILE A 232 -1.23 -10.17 -5.29
N ARG A 233 -2.06 -10.18 -6.34
CA ARG A 233 -3.48 -10.54 -6.25
C ARG A 233 -3.71 -11.97 -5.78
N ASN A 234 -2.86 -12.91 -6.19
CA ASN A 234 -3.05 -14.33 -5.94
C ASN A 234 -2.32 -14.85 -4.70
N GLU A 235 -1.40 -14.08 -4.12
CA GLU A 235 -0.68 -14.52 -2.93
C GLU A 235 -1.66 -14.69 -1.77
N ASN A 236 -1.60 -15.89 -1.17
CA ASN A 236 -2.42 -16.28 -0.04
C ASN A 236 -1.50 -16.79 1.07
N TYR A 237 -1.69 -16.26 2.28
CA TYR A 237 -1.02 -16.77 3.47
C TYR A 237 -2.09 -17.07 4.51
N GLU A 238 -2.29 -18.36 4.77
CA GLU A 238 -3.24 -18.84 5.78
C GLU A 238 -4.66 -18.24 5.62
N ALA A 239 -5.19 -18.29 4.39
CA ALA A 239 -6.47 -17.71 3.98
C ALA A 239 -6.54 -16.18 3.97
N CYS A 240 -5.46 -15.46 4.28
CA CYS A 240 -5.38 -14.01 4.08
C CYS A 240 -4.85 -13.68 2.68
N LYS A 241 -5.50 -12.74 2.00
CA LYS A 241 -5.03 -12.11 0.75
C LYS A 241 -4.85 -10.61 0.94
N VAL A 242 -4.14 -9.96 0.03
CA VAL A 242 -4.06 -8.49 -0.04
C VAL A 242 -5.41 -7.89 -0.43
N ASN A 243 -5.70 -6.68 0.06
CA ASN A 243 -6.97 -5.99 -0.20
C ASN A 243 -6.93 -5.16 -1.50
N GLY A 244 -5.74 -4.94 -2.06
CA GLY A 244 -5.55 -4.07 -3.20
C GLY A 244 -4.11 -3.60 -3.30
N VAL A 245 -3.89 -2.57 -4.12
CA VAL A 245 -2.59 -1.90 -4.27
C VAL A 245 -2.74 -0.39 -4.26
N LEU A 246 -1.77 0.30 -3.68
CA LEU A 246 -1.61 1.74 -3.85
C LEU A 246 -0.73 1.99 -5.07
N TRP A 247 -1.25 2.71 -6.05
CA TRP A 247 -0.46 3.05 -7.23
C TRP A 247 0.39 4.28 -6.97
N TRP A 248 1.71 4.11 -6.99
CA TRP A 248 2.66 5.20 -6.84
C TRP A 248 3.06 5.79 -8.18
N GLU A 249 3.05 7.12 -8.25
CA GLU A 249 3.63 7.85 -9.36
C GLU A 249 4.36 9.13 -8.90
N PRO A 250 5.65 9.33 -9.26
CA PRO A 250 6.37 10.55 -8.91
C PRO A 250 5.69 11.76 -9.56
N MET A 251 5.57 12.89 -8.87
CA MET A 251 4.99 14.12 -9.42
C MET A 251 5.63 14.50 -10.75
N LEU A 252 4.90 14.30 -11.85
CA LEU A 252 5.35 14.68 -13.19
C LEU A 252 4.79 16.07 -13.52
N ARG A 253 5.57 16.88 -14.24
CA ARG A 253 5.09 18.17 -14.80
C ARG A 253 4.03 17.99 -15.89
N LYS A 254 3.87 16.77 -16.43
CA LYS A 254 2.80 16.38 -17.36
C LYS A 254 2.26 15.01 -16.93
N PRO A 255 0.93 14.81 -16.86
CA PRO A 255 0.36 13.51 -16.52
C PRO A 255 0.83 12.48 -17.54
N PHE A 256 1.43 11.38 -17.06
CA PHE A 256 1.71 10.22 -17.89
C PHE A 256 0.37 9.62 -18.34
N ASP A 257 0.27 9.23 -19.60
CA ASP A 257 -0.91 8.55 -20.12
C ASP A 257 -0.98 7.14 -19.54
N ILE A 258 -1.57 7.06 -18.34
CA ILE A 258 -1.85 5.83 -17.61
C ILE A 258 -2.89 4.98 -18.34
N ASP A 259 -3.69 5.57 -19.24
CA ASP A 259 -4.89 4.95 -19.79
C ASP A 259 -4.58 3.69 -20.60
N GLY A 260 -3.47 3.67 -21.35
CA GLY A 260 -3.15 2.50 -22.18
C GLY A 260 -2.58 1.33 -21.36
N LYS A 261 -1.57 1.61 -20.53
CA LYS A 261 -0.78 0.56 -19.86
C LYS A 261 -1.49 -0.02 -18.65
N LEU A 262 -2.06 0.82 -17.80
CA LEU A 262 -2.64 0.37 -16.53
C LEU A 262 -3.94 -0.41 -16.74
N ILE A 263 -4.79 0.07 -17.65
CA ILE A 263 -6.03 -0.61 -18.03
C ILE A 263 -5.71 -2.00 -18.59
N SER A 264 -4.75 -2.12 -19.51
CA SER A 264 -4.35 -3.42 -20.07
C SER A 264 -3.86 -4.43 -19.02
N THR A 265 -3.28 -3.94 -17.91
CA THR A 265 -2.78 -4.77 -16.82
C THR A 265 -3.92 -5.29 -15.92
N PHE A 266 -4.99 -4.53 -15.73
CA PHE A 266 -6.13 -4.94 -14.90
C PHE A 266 -7.25 -5.65 -15.68
N ILE A 267 -7.26 -5.59 -17.01
CA ILE A 267 -8.24 -6.28 -17.87
C ILE A 267 -7.97 -7.79 -18.02
N ILE A 268 -6.75 -8.27 -17.76
CA ILE A 268 -6.42 -9.70 -17.99
C ILE A 268 -6.90 -10.54 -16.79
N ASN A 269 -8.11 -11.09 -16.92
CA ASN A 269 -8.58 -12.27 -16.21
C ASN A 269 -8.19 -13.52 -16.98
#